data_AF-A0A7C4B7E9-F1
#
_entry.id   AF-A0A7C4B7E9-F1
#
_cell.length_a   1.000
_cell.length_b   1.000
_cell.length_c   1.000
_cell.angle_alpha   90.00
_cell.angle_beta   90.00
_cell.angle_gamma   90.00
#
_symmetry.space_group_name_H-M   'P 1'
#
loop_
_entity.id
_entity.type
_entity.pdbx_description
1 polymer ?
#
loop_
_entity_poly.entity_id
_entity_poly.type
_entity_poly.pdbx_seq_one_letter_code
_entity_poly.pdbx_strand_id
1 'polypeptide(L)'
;NARFATNAPPVHICISGIEKLVPTVEDAMLISRVITPNATGQLIPVYISLISGPSRTGDIEMNLSLGVHGPKEFYLVLIDNGRSEMINDPDFKEASYCIRCGACLNECPVYREIGGHVWGYRYMGGIGAVWTMFTHGLGKAAPIAFTCATCARCKAVCPMEIDIPSMILKLRNRLLKAGYIPPPFINTIESLKSYSNPFGIQTKKEVA
;
A
#
# COMPACT_ATOMS: atom_id res chain seq x y z
N ASN A 1 18.66 -21.52 10.64
CA ASN A 1 18.67 -20.31 11.49
C ASN A 1 17.78 -19.25 10.84
N ALA A 2 16.60 -18.95 11.40
CA ALA A 2 15.65 -17.98 10.82
C ALA A 2 16.14 -16.51 10.83
N ARG A 3 17.17 -16.19 11.63
CA ARG A 3 17.79 -14.87 11.72
C ARG A 3 19.12 -14.77 10.97
N PHE A 4 19.43 -15.71 10.08
CA PHE A 4 20.73 -15.72 9.41
C PHE A 4 20.98 -14.43 8.60
N ALA A 5 19.97 -13.92 7.91
CA ALA A 5 20.05 -12.66 7.16
C ALA A 5 20.36 -11.43 8.03
N THR A 6 20.01 -11.45 9.33
CA THR A 6 20.25 -10.33 10.24
C THR A 6 21.44 -10.55 11.17
N ASN A 7 21.88 -11.80 11.37
CA ASN A 7 22.95 -12.15 12.29
C ASN A 7 24.27 -12.52 11.60
N ALA A 8 24.27 -13.04 10.39
CA ALA A 8 25.52 -13.43 9.71
C ALA A 8 26.35 -12.24 9.19
N PRO A 9 25.73 -11.17 8.62
CA PRO A 9 26.51 -10.06 8.09
C PRO A 9 27.23 -9.26 9.19
N PRO A 10 28.46 -8.76 8.93
CA PRO A 10 29.15 -7.86 9.86
C PRO A 10 28.43 -6.52 10.02
N VAL A 11 27.67 -6.10 9.01
CA VAL A 11 26.87 -4.89 8.97
C VAL A 11 25.43 -5.26 8.62
N HIS A 12 24.47 -4.88 9.45
CA HIS A 12 23.05 -5.07 9.19
C HIS A 12 22.39 -3.74 8.84
N ILE A 13 21.91 -3.63 7.60
CA ILE A 13 21.17 -2.46 7.11
C ILE A 13 19.69 -2.84 6.99
N CYS A 14 18.83 -2.18 7.77
CA CYS A 14 17.39 -2.28 7.69
C CYS A 14 16.83 -1.06 6.97
N ILE A 15 15.98 -1.29 5.96
CA ILE A 15 15.31 -0.23 5.22
C ILE A 15 13.81 -0.32 5.52
N SER A 16 13.23 0.78 5.98
CA SER A 16 11.80 0.87 6.26
C SER A 16 11.25 2.21 5.79
N GLY A 17 9.94 2.25 5.51
CA GLY A 17 9.27 3.52 5.25
C GLY A 17 8.84 4.19 6.56
N ILE A 18 8.75 5.52 6.57
CA ILE A 18 8.33 6.29 7.75
C ILE A 18 6.89 5.94 8.22
N GLU A 19 6.05 5.39 7.33
CA GLU A 19 4.69 4.96 7.67
C GLU A 19 4.64 3.70 8.56
N LYS A 20 5.80 3.06 8.76
CA LYS A 20 5.93 1.83 9.57
C LYS A 20 6.38 2.10 11.01
N LEU A 21 6.64 3.36 11.35
CA LEU A 21 6.96 3.74 12.71
C LEU A 21 5.71 3.65 13.58
N VAL A 22 5.87 3.03 14.74
CA VAL A 22 4.84 2.94 15.79
C VAL A 22 5.45 3.35 17.14
N PRO A 23 4.64 3.85 18.08
CA PRO A 23 5.14 4.38 19.34
C PRO A 23 5.84 3.33 20.22
N THR A 24 5.29 2.12 20.29
CA THR A 24 5.75 1.07 21.22
C THR A 24 5.97 -0.28 20.55
N VAL A 25 6.69 -1.18 21.25
CA VAL A 25 6.87 -2.57 20.79
C VAL A 25 5.54 -3.32 20.85
N GLU A 26 4.69 -2.99 21.82
CA GLU A 26 3.34 -3.53 21.98
C GLU A 26 2.47 -3.20 20.76
N ASP A 27 2.51 -1.96 20.27
CA ASP A 27 1.82 -1.56 19.03
C ASP A 27 2.30 -2.38 17.82
N ALA A 28 3.62 -2.60 17.71
CA ALA A 28 4.18 -3.44 16.66
C ALA A 28 3.69 -4.90 16.76
N MET A 29 3.57 -5.44 17.98
CA MET A 29 3.04 -6.78 18.21
C MET A 29 1.56 -6.89 17.90
N LEU A 30 0.76 -5.86 18.18
CA LEU A 30 -0.64 -5.80 17.79
C LEU A 30 -0.79 -5.83 16.27
N ILE A 31 -0.03 -5.00 15.55
CA ILE A 31 -0.01 -5.04 14.08
C ILE A 31 0.40 -6.43 13.58
N SER A 32 1.40 -7.05 14.20
CA SER A 32 1.83 -8.40 13.84
C SER A 32 0.76 -9.47 14.07
N ARG A 33 -0.11 -9.32 15.08
CA ARG A 33 -1.25 -10.23 15.30
C ARG A 33 -2.36 -10.04 14.28
N VAL A 34 -2.54 -8.81 13.78
CA VAL A 34 -3.57 -8.49 12.77
C VAL A 34 -3.11 -8.86 11.36
N ILE A 35 -1.84 -8.62 11.01
CA ILE A 35 -1.33 -8.86 9.66
C ILE A 35 -1.36 -10.34 9.29
N THR A 36 -1.02 -11.25 10.21
CA THR A 36 -0.86 -12.67 9.94
C THR A 36 -2.14 -13.37 9.47
N PRO A 37 -3.30 -13.28 10.17
CA PRO A 37 -4.52 -13.93 9.71
C PRO A 37 -5.00 -13.36 8.37
N ASN A 38 -4.78 -12.06 8.15
CA ASN A 38 -5.17 -11.37 6.92
C ASN A 38 -4.25 -11.66 5.72
N ALA A 39 -2.99 -12.02 5.97
CA ALA A 39 -1.99 -12.29 4.94
C ALA A 39 -1.89 -13.78 4.59
N THR A 40 -1.72 -14.63 5.61
CA THR A 40 -1.42 -16.07 5.43
C THR A 40 -2.48 -16.99 6.03
N GLY A 41 -3.48 -16.44 6.73
CA GLY A 41 -4.49 -17.25 7.45
C GLY A 41 -3.98 -17.90 8.74
N GLN A 42 -2.73 -17.64 9.14
CA GLN A 42 -2.17 -18.16 10.39
C GLN A 42 -2.55 -17.23 11.56
N LEU A 43 -2.67 -17.79 12.77
CA LEU A 43 -3.03 -17.02 13.97
C LEU A 43 -1.89 -16.12 14.46
N ILE A 44 -0.64 -16.55 14.26
CA ILE A 44 0.58 -15.84 14.66
C ILE A 44 1.69 -16.09 13.63
N PRO A 45 2.64 -15.17 13.46
CA PRO A 45 3.79 -15.42 12.61
C PRO A 45 4.67 -16.53 13.20
N VAL A 46 5.31 -17.31 12.33
CA VAL A 46 6.19 -18.42 12.76
C VAL A 46 7.42 -17.90 13.51
N TYR A 47 7.91 -16.72 13.16
CA TYR A 47 9.04 -16.06 13.81
C TYR A 47 8.87 -14.54 13.82
N ILE A 48 9.18 -13.91 14.97
CA ILE A 48 9.37 -12.45 15.08
C ILE A 48 10.80 -12.19 15.57
N SER A 49 11.48 -11.25 14.91
CA SER A 49 12.82 -10.84 15.29
C SER A 49 12.80 -9.41 15.81
N LEU A 50 13.05 -9.25 17.11
CA LEU A 50 13.25 -7.95 17.73
C LEU A 50 14.73 -7.58 17.64
N ILE A 51 15.02 -6.51 16.91
CA ILE A 51 16.38 -6.05 16.64
C ILE A 51 16.49 -4.63 17.18
N SER A 52 17.28 -4.45 18.23
CA SER A 52 17.47 -3.18 18.92
C SER A 52 18.83 -2.52 18.64
N GLY A 53 19.62 -3.08 17.73
CA GLY A 53 20.95 -2.58 17.37
C GLY A 53 21.94 -3.71 17.03
N PRO A 54 23.25 -3.43 17.11
CA PRO A 54 24.31 -4.43 16.93
C PRO A 54 24.17 -5.60 17.90
N SER A 55 24.79 -6.73 17.53
CA SER A 55 24.87 -7.91 18.40
C SER A 55 25.58 -7.56 19.71
N ARG A 56 25.01 -7.97 20.83
CA ARG A 56 25.51 -7.73 22.19
C ARG A 56 25.36 -9.01 22.99
N THR A 57 26.40 -9.39 23.74
CA THR A 57 26.33 -10.44 24.76
C THR A 57 26.94 -9.95 26.06
N GLY A 58 26.30 -10.29 27.18
CA GLY A 58 26.87 -10.12 28.52
C GLY A 58 27.42 -11.43 29.09
N ASP A 59 27.34 -12.53 28.34
CA ASP A 59 27.72 -13.87 28.82
C ASP A 59 29.25 -14.03 28.94
N ILE A 60 30.02 -13.09 28.39
CA ILE A 60 31.48 -13.05 28.51
C ILE A 60 31.83 -12.26 29.76
N GLU A 61 32.07 -12.97 30.87
CA GLU A 61 32.57 -12.39 32.12
C GLU A 61 31.70 -11.25 32.68
N MET A 62 30.38 -11.26 32.39
CA MET A 62 29.44 -10.18 32.74
C MET A 62 29.78 -8.81 32.10
N ASN A 63 30.68 -8.80 31.12
CA ASN A 63 31.08 -7.62 30.37
C ASN A 63 30.32 -7.55 29.05
N LEU A 64 29.74 -6.38 28.76
CA LEU A 64 29.02 -6.16 27.51
C LEU A 64 29.99 -6.20 26.32
N SER A 65 29.96 -7.28 25.56
CA SER A 65 30.77 -7.48 24.37
C SER A 65 29.93 -7.30 23.10
N LEU A 66 30.38 -6.44 22.19
CA LEU A 66 29.69 -6.12 20.94
C LEU A 66 30.17 -7.01 19.79
N GLY A 67 29.26 -7.43 18.91
CA GLY A 67 29.58 -8.09 17.64
C GLY A 67 30.07 -9.53 17.77
N VAL A 68 29.78 -10.22 18.88
CA VAL A 68 30.25 -11.60 19.14
C VAL A 68 29.45 -12.63 18.35
N HIS A 69 28.12 -12.49 18.30
CA HIS A 69 27.21 -13.47 17.67
C HIS A 69 26.51 -12.94 16.42
N GLY A 70 26.82 -11.72 16.00
CA GLY A 70 26.27 -11.14 14.78
C GLY A 70 26.77 -9.74 14.47
N PRO A 71 25.97 -8.87 13.84
CA PRO A 71 26.47 -7.64 13.25
C PRO A 71 27.14 -6.73 14.27
N LYS A 72 28.30 -6.17 13.89
CA LYS A 72 29.04 -5.15 14.65
C LYS A 72 28.38 -3.78 14.50
N GLU A 73 27.74 -3.55 13.36
CA GLU A 73 27.09 -2.29 13.01
C GLU A 73 25.64 -2.52 12.58
N PHE A 74 24.77 -1.60 12.96
CA PHE A 74 23.36 -1.62 12.60
C PHE A 74 22.92 -0.23 12.11
N TYR A 75 22.32 -0.19 10.93
CA TYR A 75 21.80 1.02 10.31
C TYR A 75 20.31 0.86 10.00
N LEU A 76 19.49 1.81 10.45
CA LEU A 76 18.08 1.92 10.06
C LEU A 76 17.93 3.10 9.10
N VAL A 77 17.58 2.80 7.85
CA VAL A 77 17.31 3.81 6.82
C VAL A 77 15.80 3.99 6.71
N LEU A 78 15.32 5.18 7.10
CA LEU A 78 13.92 5.56 6.98
C LEU A 78 13.68 6.31 5.67
N ILE A 79 12.82 5.74 4.83
CA ILE A 79 12.49 6.30 3.53
C ILE A 79 11.18 7.09 3.62
N ASP A 80 11.24 8.34 3.20
CA ASP A 80 10.06 9.15 2.90
C ASP A 80 9.51 8.80 1.51
N ASN A 81 10.16 9.29 0.44
CA ASN A 81 9.77 9.07 -0.96
C ASN A 81 8.28 9.39 -1.22
N GLY A 82 7.80 10.54 -0.75
CA GLY A 82 6.42 11.01 -0.91
C GLY A 82 5.46 10.52 0.18
N ARG A 83 5.95 9.82 1.20
CA ARG A 83 5.12 9.35 2.32
C ARG A 83 4.69 10.48 3.23
N SER A 84 5.55 11.48 3.49
CA SER A 84 5.12 12.64 4.29
C SER A 84 4.04 13.43 3.58
N GLU A 85 4.10 13.57 2.26
CA GLU A 85 3.03 14.20 1.47
C GLU A 85 1.73 13.42 1.60
N MET A 86 1.78 12.08 1.44
CA MET A 86 0.61 11.22 1.60
C MET A 86 -0.01 11.31 3.00
N ILE A 87 0.82 11.29 4.06
CA ILE A 87 0.36 11.39 5.46
C ILE A 87 -0.35 12.72 5.73
N ASN A 88 0.13 13.80 5.12
CA ASN A 88 -0.44 15.14 5.29
C ASN A 88 -1.59 15.45 4.32
N ASP A 89 -1.85 14.60 3.33
CA ASP A 89 -2.93 14.79 2.37
C ASP A 89 -4.29 14.36 2.96
N PRO A 90 -5.26 15.28 3.12
CA PRO A 90 -6.55 14.98 3.75
C PRO A 90 -7.37 13.95 2.97
N ASP A 91 -7.13 13.79 1.67
CA ASP A 91 -7.83 12.82 0.84
C ASP A 91 -7.22 11.42 0.92
N PHE A 92 -5.94 11.32 1.27
CA PHE A 92 -5.16 10.10 1.07
C PHE A 92 -4.36 9.63 2.28
N LYS A 93 -4.38 10.35 3.41
CA LYS A 93 -3.68 9.96 4.63
C LYS A 93 -3.96 8.54 5.11
N GLU A 94 -5.18 8.03 4.88
CA GLU A 94 -5.55 6.66 5.24
C GLU A 94 -4.69 5.60 4.54
N ALA A 95 -4.16 5.90 3.36
CA ALA A 95 -3.26 4.98 2.67
C ALA A 95 -1.97 4.70 3.45
N SER A 96 -1.55 5.61 4.34
CA SER A 96 -0.40 5.42 5.24
C SER A 96 -0.66 4.37 6.32
N TYR A 97 -1.92 4.11 6.69
CA TYR A 97 -2.29 3.11 7.70
C TYR A 97 -2.18 1.68 7.19
N CYS A 98 -1.96 1.50 5.88
CA CYS A 98 -1.87 0.20 5.25
C CYS A 98 -0.74 -0.64 5.86
N ILE A 99 -1.08 -1.69 6.62
CA ILE A 99 -0.12 -2.64 7.20
C ILE A 99 0.45 -3.65 6.19
N ARG A 100 0.08 -3.54 4.89
CA ARG A 100 0.54 -4.43 3.80
C ARG A 100 0.15 -5.91 3.99
N CYS A 101 -1.03 -6.18 4.58
CA CYS A 101 -1.52 -7.55 4.79
C CYS A 101 -1.98 -8.26 3.50
N GLY A 102 -2.36 -7.53 2.46
CA GLY A 102 -2.84 -8.12 1.21
C GLY A 102 -4.30 -8.58 1.18
N ALA A 103 -5.05 -8.49 2.28
CA ALA A 103 -6.48 -8.86 2.32
C ALA A 103 -7.30 -8.21 1.19
N CYS A 104 -7.07 -6.91 0.95
CA CYS A 104 -7.74 -6.18 -0.13
C CYS A 104 -7.43 -6.72 -1.54
N LEU A 105 -6.26 -7.32 -1.75
CA LEU A 105 -5.86 -7.91 -3.03
C LEU A 105 -6.51 -9.29 -3.20
N ASN A 106 -6.53 -10.10 -2.15
CA ASN A 106 -7.16 -11.43 -2.17
C ASN A 106 -8.66 -11.36 -2.52
N GLU A 107 -9.34 -10.31 -2.05
CA GLU A 107 -10.75 -10.05 -2.37
C GLU A 107 -10.97 -9.29 -3.68
N CYS A 108 -9.92 -8.77 -4.31
CA CYS A 108 -10.08 -7.93 -5.49
C CYS A 108 -10.37 -8.81 -6.72
N PRO A 109 -11.55 -8.67 -7.38
CA PRO A 109 -11.85 -9.47 -8.56
C PRO A 109 -10.88 -9.17 -9.70
N VAL A 110 -10.50 -7.90 -9.87
CA VAL A 110 -9.52 -7.49 -10.88
C VAL A 110 -8.16 -8.17 -10.63
N TYR A 111 -7.67 -8.15 -9.40
CA TYR A 111 -6.39 -8.78 -9.07
C TYR A 111 -6.39 -10.29 -9.36
N ARG A 112 -7.50 -10.97 -9.08
CA ARG A 112 -7.65 -12.41 -9.32
C ARG A 112 -7.59 -12.78 -10.81
N GLU A 113 -8.09 -11.92 -11.68
CA GLU A 113 -8.12 -12.19 -13.13
C GLU A 113 -6.79 -11.85 -13.82
N ILE A 114 -6.19 -10.70 -13.51
CA ILE A 114 -5.03 -10.19 -14.27
C ILE A 114 -3.72 -10.19 -13.49
N GLY A 115 -3.75 -10.52 -12.20
CA GLY A 115 -2.57 -10.58 -11.35
C GLY A 115 -1.90 -9.22 -11.08
N GLY A 116 -0.85 -9.25 -10.25
CA GLY A 116 -0.19 -8.05 -9.75
C GLY A 116 0.67 -7.29 -10.75
N HIS A 117 1.24 -7.98 -11.74
CA HIS A 117 2.09 -7.36 -12.76
C HIS A 117 1.30 -6.47 -13.73
N VAL A 118 0.02 -6.79 -13.95
CA VAL A 118 -0.88 -5.99 -14.78
C VAL A 118 -1.67 -4.99 -13.90
N TRP A 119 -2.12 -5.44 -12.72
CA TRP A 119 -2.87 -4.63 -11.76
C TRP A 119 -1.97 -3.89 -10.77
N GLY A 120 -0.93 -3.22 -11.27
CA GLY A 120 0.04 -2.51 -10.44
C GLY A 120 1.23 -1.93 -11.22
N TYR A 121 2.05 -1.14 -10.52
CA TYR A 121 3.40 -0.81 -10.96
C TYR A 121 4.39 -1.53 -10.04
N ARG A 122 4.81 -0.86 -8.96
CA ARG A 122 5.52 -1.48 -7.82
C ARG A 122 4.56 -1.81 -6.68
N TYR A 123 3.49 -1.02 -6.54
CA TYR A 123 2.39 -1.29 -5.64
C TYR A 123 1.18 -1.74 -6.46
N MET A 124 0.47 -2.74 -5.94
CA MET A 124 -0.60 -3.44 -6.65
C MET A 124 -1.97 -3.07 -6.08
N GLY A 125 -3.00 -3.20 -6.91
CA GLY A 125 -4.39 -2.98 -6.51
C GLY A 125 -4.76 -1.51 -6.31
N GLY A 126 -5.99 -1.28 -5.81
CA GLY A 126 -6.51 0.07 -5.60
C GLY A 126 -5.68 0.88 -4.61
N ILE A 127 -5.23 0.26 -3.52
CA ILE A 127 -4.29 0.88 -2.58
C ILE A 127 -2.97 1.22 -3.28
N GLY A 128 -2.51 0.35 -4.18
CA GLY A 128 -1.31 0.55 -4.98
C GLY A 128 -1.40 1.76 -5.89
N ALA A 129 -2.55 2.04 -6.49
CA ALA A 129 -2.74 3.25 -7.31
C ALA A 129 -2.46 4.53 -6.51
N VAL A 130 -2.99 4.61 -5.28
CA VAL A 130 -2.76 5.75 -4.37
C VAL A 130 -1.29 5.86 -4.01
N TRP A 131 -0.68 4.75 -3.57
CA TRP A 131 0.74 4.71 -3.23
C TRP A 131 1.63 5.11 -4.41
N THR A 132 1.34 4.60 -5.60
CA THR A 132 2.08 4.92 -6.83
C THR A 132 1.98 6.38 -7.20
N MET A 133 0.85 7.06 -6.94
CA MET A 133 0.73 8.50 -7.19
C MET A 133 1.79 9.29 -6.40
N PHE A 134 1.92 9.04 -5.09
CA PHE A 134 2.88 9.76 -4.24
C PHE A 134 4.33 9.35 -4.47
N THR A 135 4.57 8.07 -4.76
CA THR A 135 5.94 7.53 -4.83
C THR A 135 6.54 7.55 -6.24
N HIS A 136 5.71 7.65 -7.28
CA HIS A 136 6.12 7.52 -8.69
C HIS A 136 5.34 8.43 -9.66
N GLY A 137 4.41 9.25 -9.16
CA GLY A 137 3.67 10.23 -9.94
C GLY A 137 2.36 9.73 -10.55
N LEU A 138 1.53 10.71 -10.96
CA LEU A 138 0.19 10.51 -11.50
C LEU A 138 0.15 9.61 -12.74
N GLY A 139 1.09 9.77 -13.67
CA GLY A 139 1.10 8.99 -14.92
C GLY A 139 1.22 7.48 -14.71
N LYS A 140 1.97 7.04 -13.69
CA LYS A 140 2.07 5.62 -13.33
C LYS A 140 0.87 5.13 -12.52
N ALA A 141 0.21 6.02 -11.78
CA ALA A 141 -1.00 5.72 -11.04
C ALA A 141 -2.24 5.61 -11.95
N ALA A 142 -2.28 6.37 -13.05
CA ALA A 142 -3.42 6.47 -13.95
C ALA A 142 -4.00 5.12 -14.41
N PRO A 143 -3.23 4.21 -15.04
CA PRO A 143 -3.78 2.93 -15.50
C PRO A 143 -4.33 2.09 -14.34
N ILE A 144 -3.66 2.14 -13.18
CA ILE A 144 -4.08 1.41 -11.98
C ILE A 144 -5.33 2.05 -11.37
N ALA A 145 -5.51 3.37 -11.41
CA ALA A 145 -6.73 3.98 -10.89
C ALA A 145 -7.95 3.63 -11.74
N PHE A 146 -7.79 3.59 -13.08
CA PHE A 146 -8.90 3.40 -14.01
C PHE A 146 -9.31 1.94 -14.23
N THR A 147 -8.42 0.97 -13.99
CA THR A 147 -8.82 -0.46 -14.06
C THR A 147 -9.59 -0.94 -12.81
N CYS A 148 -9.75 -0.08 -11.77
CA CYS A 148 -10.47 -0.45 -10.55
C CYS A 148 -11.98 -0.55 -10.81
N ALA A 149 -12.61 -1.66 -10.45
CA ALA A 149 -14.07 -1.78 -10.56
C ALA A 149 -14.85 -0.96 -9.50
N THR A 150 -14.17 -0.33 -8.54
CA THR A 150 -14.79 0.42 -7.43
C THR A 150 -15.87 -0.36 -6.66
N CYS A 151 -15.76 -1.69 -6.60
CA CYS A 151 -16.75 -2.60 -6.00
C CYS A 151 -16.78 -2.64 -4.46
N ALA A 152 -15.91 -1.87 -3.80
CA ALA A 152 -15.81 -1.75 -2.34
C ALA A 152 -15.51 -3.01 -1.50
N ARG A 153 -15.27 -4.19 -2.11
CA ARG A 153 -14.85 -5.40 -1.38
C ARG A 153 -13.61 -5.17 -0.50
N CYS A 154 -12.63 -4.43 -1.01
CA CYS A 154 -11.41 -4.10 -0.27
C CYS A 154 -11.67 -3.31 1.02
N LYS A 155 -12.70 -2.44 1.06
CA LYS A 155 -13.11 -1.72 2.27
C LYS A 155 -13.75 -2.68 3.28
N ALA A 156 -14.60 -3.58 2.80
CA ALA A 156 -15.31 -4.54 3.64
C ALA A 156 -14.38 -5.51 4.40
N VAL A 157 -13.19 -5.79 3.86
CA VAL A 157 -12.23 -6.73 4.47
C VAL A 157 -10.98 -6.06 5.06
N CYS A 158 -10.85 -4.74 4.98
CA CYS A 158 -9.65 -4.09 5.48
C CYS A 158 -9.64 -4.09 7.01
N PRO A 159 -8.65 -4.73 7.68
CA PRO A 159 -8.58 -4.73 9.14
C PRO A 159 -8.20 -3.36 9.73
N MET A 160 -7.77 -2.42 8.87
CA MET A 160 -7.43 -1.04 9.24
C MET A 160 -8.52 -0.06 8.80
N GLU A 161 -9.67 -0.55 8.32
CA GLU A 161 -10.83 0.25 7.91
C GLU A 161 -10.55 1.30 6.82
N ILE A 162 -9.53 1.07 5.99
CA ILE A 162 -9.12 2.01 4.93
C ILE A 162 -10.16 2.05 3.80
N ASP A 163 -10.64 3.24 3.44
CA ASP A 163 -11.59 3.44 2.33
C ASP A 163 -10.87 3.60 0.98
N ILE A 164 -10.30 2.51 0.49
CA ILE A 164 -9.65 2.44 -0.82
C ILE A 164 -10.59 2.90 -1.97
N PRO A 165 -11.87 2.49 -2.06
CA PRO A 165 -12.76 2.94 -3.13
C PRO A 165 -12.94 4.45 -3.18
N SER A 166 -13.16 5.10 -2.03
CA SER A 166 -13.28 6.55 -1.94
C SER A 166 -12.01 7.24 -2.42
N MET A 167 -10.84 6.77 -1.95
CA MET A 167 -9.55 7.28 -2.42
C MET A 167 -9.37 7.08 -3.94
N ILE A 168 -9.78 5.94 -4.51
CA ILE A 168 -9.71 5.74 -5.97
C ILE A 168 -10.56 6.76 -6.73
N LEU A 169 -11.76 7.08 -6.26
CA LEU A 169 -12.61 8.10 -6.90
C LEU A 169 -11.96 9.48 -6.83
N LYS A 170 -11.40 9.86 -5.68
CA LYS A 170 -10.64 11.11 -5.51
C LYS A 170 -9.40 11.16 -6.41
N LEU A 171 -8.69 10.05 -6.52
CA LEU A 171 -7.53 9.90 -7.40
C LEU A 171 -7.92 10.06 -8.87
N ARG A 172 -9.00 9.42 -9.31
CA ARG A 172 -9.55 9.60 -10.68
C ARG A 172 -9.87 11.06 -10.95
N ASN A 173 -10.48 11.78 -10.00
CA ASN A 173 -10.73 13.22 -10.16
C ASN A 173 -9.44 14.03 -10.30
N ARG A 174 -8.39 13.74 -9.52
CA ARG A 174 -7.08 14.39 -9.67
C ARG A 174 -6.43 14.07 -11.02
N LEU A 175 -6.52 12.83 -11.46
CA LEU A 175 -6.01 12.38 -12.76
C LEU A 175 -6.69 13.10 -13.93
N LEU A 176 -8.02 13.20 -13.90
CA LEU A 176 -8.78 13.91 -14.93
C LEU A 176 -8.41 15.40 -14.99
N LYS A 177 -8.28 16.06 -13.84
CA LYS A 177 -7.82 17.46 -13.75
C LYS A 177 -6.41 17.66 -14.30
N ALA A 178 -5.56 16.65 -14.17
CA ALA A 178 -4.20 16.62 -14.70
C ALA A 178 -4.10 16.14 -16.17
N GLY A 179 -5.23 15.91 -16.85
CA GLY A 179 -5.27 15.50 -18.25
C GLY A 179 -5.07 14.01 -18.51
N TYR A 180 -4.99 13.17 -17.47
CA TYR A 180 -4.94 11.72 -17.61
C TYR A 180 -6.35 11.15 -17.82
N ILE A 181 -6.89 11.31 -19.02
CA ILE A 181 -8.24 10.88 -19.40
C ILE A 181 -8.14 9.62 -20.27
N PRO A 182 -8.66 8.46 -19.81
CA PRO A 182 -8.80 7.28 -20.65
C PRO A 182 -9.60 7.58 -21.94
N PRO A 183 -9.16 7.10 -23.12
CA PRO A 183 -9.85 7.35 -24.38
C PRO A 183 -11.36 7.03 -24.37
N PRO A 184 -11.85 5.93 -23.75
CA PRO A 184 -13.28 5.65 -23.71
C PRO A 184 -14.11 6.76 -23.04
N PHE A 185 -13.55 7.47 -22.05
CA PHE A 185 -14.27 8.55 -21.38
C PHE A 185 -14.34 9.84 -22.20
N ILE A 186 -13.41 10.07 -23.12
CA ILE A 186 -13.49 11.22 -24.04
C ILE A 186 -14.78 11.10 -24.86
N ASN A 187 -15.01 9.93 -25.46
CA ASN A 187 -16.20 9.64 -26.25
C ASN A 187 -17.48 9.76 -25.40
N THR A 188 -17.45 9.30 -24.15
CA THR A 188 -18.59 9.43 -23.22
C THR A 188 -18.90 10.89 -22.91
N ILE A 189 -17.88 11.72 -22.68
CA ILE A 189 -18.05 13.16 -22.40
C ILE A 189 -18.65 13.88 -23.62
N GLU A 190 -18.17 13.57 -24.82
CA GLU A 190 -18.73 14.12 -26.07
C GLU A 190 -20.19 13.69 -26.25
N SER A 191 -20.49 12.41 -25.99
CA SER A 191 -21.85 11.87 -26.06
C SER A 191 -22.79 12.57 -25.08
N LEU A 192 -22.32 12.85 -23.85
CA LEU A 192 -23.10 13.60 -22.87
C LEU A 192 -23.39 15.03 -23.33
N LYS A 193 -22.42 15.71 -23.95
CA LYS A 193 -22.62 17.08 -24.46
C LYS A 193 -23.62 17.13 -25.61
N SER A 194 -23.54 16.17 -26.52
CA SER A 194 -24.33 16.17 -27.76
C SER A 194 -25.71 15.54 -27.60
N TYR A 195 -25.82 14.48 -26.79
CA TYR A 195 -27.04 13.66 -26.69
C TYR A 195 -27.67 13.64 -25.29
N SER A 196 -27.07 14.33 -24.31
CA SER A 196 -27.50 14.31 -22.90
C SER A 196 -27.53 12.90 -22.27
N ASN A 197 -26.81 11.94 -22.85
CA ASN A 197 -26.64 10.60 -22.31
C ASN A 197 -25.29 10.00 -22.72
N PRO A 198 -24.74 9.06 -21.93
CA PRO A 198 -23.42 8.50 -22.18
C PRO A 198 -23.38 7.52 -23.38
N PHE A 199 -24.54 7.13 -23.93
CA PHE A 199 -24.65 6.14 -24.99
C PHE A 199 -24.62 6.75 -26.40
N GLY A 200 -24.70 8.08 -26.51
CA GLY A 200 -24.75 8.76 -27.81
C GLY A 200 -26.05 8.53 -28.58
N ILE A 201 -27.12 8.12 -27.88
CA ILE A 201 -28.41 7.77 -28.49
C ILE A 201 -29.30 9.02 -28.46
N GLN A 202 -29.90 9.39 -29.59
CA GLN A 202 -30.92 10.44 -29.59
C GLN A 202 -32.14 9.93 -28.81
N THR A 203 -32.35 10.40 -27.58
CA THR A 203 -33.60 10.12 -26.87
C THR A 203 -34.70 10.88 -27.59
N LYS A 204 -35.73 10.14 -28.08
CA LYS A 204 -36.98 10.80 -28.48
C LYS A 204 -37.45 11.54 -27.23
N LYS A 205 -37.59 12.88 -27.30
CA LYS A 205 -38.29 13.63 -26.26
C LYS A 205 -39.64 12.93 -26.06
N GLU A 206 -39.86 12.29 -24.93
CA GLU A 206 -41.22 12.00 -24.50
C GLU A 206 -41.87 13.38 -24.34
N VAL A 207 -42.76 13.68 -25.29
CA VAL A 207 -43.59 14.86 -25.26
C VAL A 207 -44.56 14.63 -24.12
N ALA A 208 -44.31 15.29 -22.99
CA ALA A 208 -45.31 15.50 -21.93
C ALA A 208 -46.15 16.72 -22.29
#